data_AF-A0A2V9U5K6-F1
#
_entry.id   AF-A0A2V9U5K6-F1
#
_cell.length_a   1.000
_cell.length_b   1.000
_cell.length_c   1.000
_cell.angle_alpha   90.00
_cell.angle_beta   90.00
_cell.angle_gamma   90.00
#
_symmetry.space_group_name_H-M   'P 1'
#
loop_
_entity.id
_entity.type
_entity.pdbx_description
1 polymer ?
#
loop_
_entity_poly.entity_id
_entity_poly.type
_entity_poly.pdbx_seq_one_letter_code
_entity_poly.pdbx_strand_id
1 'polypeptide(L)'
;MVSSAISSIPWPEIRSGLWTRGFGRMGKLLTQAQCEELRSLYSNASLFRSRIDMERYRFGRGEYQYFANPLPALVAELREEL
;
A
#
# COMPACT_ATOMS: atom_id res chain seq x y z
N MET A 1 -4.49 -10.19 12.45
CA MET A 1 -4.87 -8.79 12.16
C MET A 1 -3.61 -8.01 11.86
N VAL A 2 -3.68 -7.03 10.95
CA VAL A 2 -2.49 -6.29 10.50
C VAL A 2 -1.84 -5.54 11.67
N SER A 3 -2.65 -5.01 12.58
CA SER A 3 -2.18 -4.32 13.80
C SER A 3 -1.17 -5.12 14.65
N SER A 4 -1.34 -6.45 14.76
CA SER A 4 -0.38 -7.30 15.51
C SER A 4 0.97 -7.43 14.80
N ALA A 5 0.99 -7.46 13.46
CA ALA A 5 2.23 -7.49 12.69
C ALA A 5 2.97 -6.15 12.80
N ILE A 6 2.23 -5.04 12.74
CA ILE A 6 2.78 -3.68 12.87
C ILE A 6 3.39 -3.45 14.25
N SER A 7 2.73 -3.91 15.31
CA SER A 7 3.22 -3.78 16.70
C SER A 7 4.57 -4.47 16.92
N SER A 8 4.91 -5.46 16.09
CA SER A 8 6.16 -6.21 16.17
C SER A 8 7.30 -5.62 15.32
N ILE A 9 7.05 -4.50 14.63
CA ILE A 9 8.04 -3.87 13.76
C ILE A 9 9.17 -3.23 14.58
N PRO A 10 10.45 -3.55 14.29
CA PRO A 10 11.60 -2.91 14.95
C PRO A 10 11.87 -1.52 14.33
N TRP A 11 11.01 -0.54 14.65
CA TRP A 11 11.10 0.82 14.12
C TRP A 11 12.47 1.50 14.25
N PRO A 12 13.23 1.34 15.36
CA PRO A 12 14.57 1.90 15.45
C PRO A 12 15.53 1.40 14.34
N GLU A 13 15.46 0.11 14.00
CA GLU A 13 16.30 -0.49 12.97
C GLU A 13 15.88 -0.05 11.56
N ILE A 14 14.58 0.03 11.32
CA ILE A 14 14.03 0.54 10.05
C ILE A 14 14.47 1.97 9.82
N ARG A 15 14.35 2.82 10.84
CA ARG A 15 14.78 4.22 10.79
C ARG A 15 16.29 4.34 10.54
N SER A 16 17.11 3.53 11.22
CA SER A 16 18.55 3.46 10.94
C SER A 16 18.84 3.03 9.48
N GLY A 17 18.04 2.11 8.95
CA GLY A 17 18.11 1.69 7.55
C GLY A 17 17.84 2.81 6.55
N LEU A 18 16.90 3.71 6.84
CA LEU A 18 16.65 4.89 6.01
C LEU A 18 17.90 5.76 5.89
N TRP A 19 18.59 6.03 7.00
CA TRP A 19 19.81 6.85 7.00
C TRP A 19 21.00 6.18 6.30
N THR A 20 21.15 4.87 6.46
CA THR A 20 22.35 4.14 6.01
C THR A 20 22.22 3.57 4.60
N ARG A 21 21.00 3.22 4.18
CA ARG A 21 20.73 2.54 2.90
C ARG A 21 19.68 3.23 2.04
N GLY A 22 18.97 4.22 2.58
CA GLY A 22 17.83 4.86 1.92
C GLY A 22 16.53 4.07 2.00
N PHE A 23 16.50 2.90 2.68
CA PHE A 23 15.30 2.07 2.84
C PHE A 23 15.33 1.24 4.13
N GLY A 24 14.15 0.88 4.63
CA GLY A 24 13.97 -0.04 5.74
C GLY A 24 13.00 -1.17 5.38
N ARG A 25 13.22 -2.38 5.92
CA ARG A 25 12.38 -3.56 5.65
C ARG A 25 11.49 -3.83 6.86
N MET A 26 10.17 -3.88 6.62
CA MET A 26 9.15 -4.16 7.65
C MET A 26 8.83 -5.66 7.83
N GLY A 27 9.45 -6.54 7.03
CA GLY A 27 9.10 -7.96 7.03
C GLY A 27 7.76 -8.23 6.34
N LYS A 28 7.07 -9.31 6.77
CA LYS A 28 5.78 -9.71 6.20
C LYS A 28 4.64 -9.08 7.01
N LEU A 29 3.99 -8.07 6.44
CA LEU A 29 2.82 -7.41 7.05
C LEU A 29 1.49 -8.04 6.65
N LEU A 30 1.44 -8.60 5.43
CA LEU A 30 0.22 -9.16 4.85
C LEU A 30 0.40 -10.65 4.58
N THR A 31 -0.69 -11.39 4.77
CA THR A 31 -0.80 -12.77 4.30
C THR A 31 -0.97 -12.84 2.79
N GLN A 32 -0.76 -14.01 2.20
CA GLN A 32 -0.97 -14.23 0.77
C GLN A 32 -2.40 -13.88 0.34
N ALA A 33 -3.41 -14.30 1.12
CA ALA A 33 -4.81 -14.03 0.83
C ALA A 33 -5.13 -12.52 0.84
N GLN A 34 -4.57 -11.76 1.78
CA GLN A 34 -4.72 -10.31 1.82
C GLN A 34 -4.06 -9.62 0.62
N CYS A 35 -2.90 -10.12 0.17
CA CYS A 35 -2.27 -9.63 -1.05
C CYS A 35 -3.13 -9.89 -2.30
N GLU A 36 -3.77 -11.06 -2.38
CA GLU A 36 -4.68 -11.42 -3.46
C GLU A 36 -5.95 -10.57 -3.45
N GLU A 37 -6.52 -10.35 -2.27
CA GLU A 37 -7.65 -9.44 -2.06
C GLU A 37 -7.32 -8.04 -2.60
N LEU A 38 -6.22 -7.42 -2.15
CA LEU A 38 -5.81 -6.08 -2.59
C LEU A 38 -5.59 -6.00 -4.10
N ARG A 39 -4.99 -7.04 -4.71
CA ARG A 39 -4.79 -7.10 -6.17
C ARG A 39 -6.13 -7.14 -6.91
N SER A 40 -7.10 -7.90 -6.41
CA SER A 40 -8.41 -8.04 -7.05
C SER A 40 -9.20 -6.72 -7.06
N LEU A 41 -8.94 -5.81 -6.11
CA LEU A 41 -9.61 -4.51 -6.05
C LEU A 41 -9.33 -3.66 -7.29
N TYR A 42 -8.14 -3.75 -7.87
CA TYR A 42 -7.71 -2.87 -8.97
C TYR A 42 -8.61 -2.96 -10.21
N SER A 43 -9.14 -4.15 -10.51
CA SER A 43 -10.07 -4.36 -11.63
C SER A 43 -11.48 -3.80 -11.38
N ASN A 44 -11.83 -3.43 -10.15
CA ASN A 44 -13.13 -2.88 -9.82
C ASN A 44 -13.11 -1.35 -9.88
N ALA A 45 -13.42 -0.79 -11.05
CA ALA A 45 -13.45 0.65 -11.28
C ALA A 45 -14.36 1.44 -10.32
N SER A 46 -15.41 0.82 -9.75
CA SER A 46 -16.32 1.50 -8.82
C SER A 46 -15.68 1.88 -7.48
N LEU A 47 -14.55 1.25 -7.13
CA LEU A 47 -13.80 1.57 -5.90
C LEU A 47 -12.89 2.79 -6.06
N PHE A 48 -12.74 3.34 -7.27
CA PHE A 48 -11.80 4.40 -7.57
C PHE A 48 -12.51 5.66 -8.04
N ARG A 49 -12.07 6.82 -7.52
CA ARG A 49 -12.59 8.13 -7.93
C ARG A 49 -11.92 8.68 -9.19
N SER A 50 -10.72 8.20 -9.50
CA SER A 50 -9.98 8.62 -10.69
C SER A 50 -8.91 7.61 -11.08
N ARG A 51 -8.60 7.59 -12.37
CA ARG A 51 -7.53 6.83 -13.00
C ARG A 51 -6.65 7.78 -13.79
N ILE A 52 -5.35 7.70 -13.59
CA ILE A 52 -4.36 8.50 -14.29
C ILE A 52 -3.61 7.59 -15.25
N ASP A 53 -3.79 7.84 -16.54
CA ASP A 53 -2.96 7.30 -17.60
C ASP A 53 -1.65 8.11 -17.63
N MET A 54 -0.54 7.50 -17.24
CA MET A 54 0.74 8.18 -17.12
C MET A 54 1.32 8.57 -18.47
N GLU A 55 1.03 7.79 -19.52
CA GLU A 55 1.57 8.02 -20.87
C GLU A 55 0.95 9.28 -21.46
N ARG A 56 -0.35 9.48 -21.24
CA ARG A 56 -1.06 10.72 -21.59
C ARG A 56 -0.36 11.98 -21.04
N TYR A 57 0.24 11.89 -19.86
CA TYR A 57 0.93 13.01 -19.21
C TYR A 57 2.45 13.00 -19.39
N ARG A 58 2.99 12.12 -20.25
CA ARG A 58 4.44 11.97 -20.50
C ARG A 58 5.24 11.61 -19.25
N PHE A 59 4.62 10.91 -18.28
CA PHE A 59 5.29 10.41 -17.07
C PHE A 59 5.85 8.98 -17.23
N GLY A 60 5.82 8.44 -18.46
CA GLY A 60 6.20 7.07 -18.76
C GLY A 60 4.99 6.17 -18.96
N ARG A 61 5.23 4.87 -19.09
CA ARG A 61 4.19 3.87 -19.34
C ARG A 61 3.55 3.40 -18.05
N GLY A 62 2.22 3.25 -18.08
CA GLY A 62 1.45 2.66 -16.99
C GLY A 62 0.35 3.59 -16.52
N GLU A 63 -0.25 3.20 -15.40
CA GLU A 63 -1.40 3.88 -14.84
C GLU A 63 -1.49 3.66 -13.34
N TYR A 64 -2.15 4.59 -12.67
CA TYR A 64 -2.48 4.45 -11.27
C TYR A 64 -3.91 4.95 -11.01
N GLN A 65 -4.55 4.38 -9.99
CA GLN A 65 -5.92 4.71 -9.62
C GLN A 65 -5.95 5.23 -8.18
N TYR A 66 -6.81 6.19 -7.90
CA TYR A 66 -7.05 6.71 -6.55
C TYR A 66 -8.35 6.14 -6.00
N PHE A 67 -8.30 5.47 -4.85
CA PHE A 67 -9.49 4.97 -4.18
C PHE A 67 -10.49 6.10 -3.88
N ALA A 68 -11.78 5.79 -4.02
CA ALA A 68 -12.87 6.62 -3.55
C ALA A 68 -13.03 6.47 -2.02
N ASN A 69 -13.94 7.26 -1.43
CA ASN A 69 -14.36 7.08 -0.04
C ASN A 69 -15.70 6.33 0.01
N PRO A 70 -15.92 5.45 1.01
CA PRO A 70 -14.93 5.02 2.01
C PRO A 70 -13.84 4.12 1.39
N LEU A 71 -12.68 4.04 2.06
CA LEU A 71 -11.63 3.12 1.63
C LEU A 71 -12.05 1.65 1.87
N PRO A 72 -11.54 0.70 1.07
CA PRO A 72 -11.61 -0.72 1.41
C PRO A 72 -11.01 -0.99 2.79
N ALA A 73 -11.65 -1.86 3.57
CA ALA A 73 -11.36 -2.04 5.00
C ALA A 73 -9.87 -2.29 5.30
N LEU A 74 -9.23 -3.20 4.56
CA LEU A 74 -7.81 -3.52 4.74
C LEU A 74 -6.89 -2.32 4.42
N VAL A 75 -7.24 -1.50 3.42
CA VAL A 75 -6.49 -0.29 3.07
C VAL A 75 -6.65 0.78 4.16
N ALA A 76 -7.86 0.89 4.73
CA ALA A 76 -8.13 1.79 5.85
C ALA A 76 -7.31 1.40 7.09
N GLU A 77 -7.32 0.12 7.49
CA GLU A 77 -6.55 -0.42 8.62
C GLU A 77 -5.04 -0.13 8.43
N LEU A 78 -4.48 -0.46 7.26
CA LEU A 78 -3.07 -0.20 6.96
C LEU A 78 -2.70 1.29 7.03
N ARG A 79 -3.60 2.19 6.63
CA ARG A 79 -3.35 3.64 6.64
C ARG A 79 -3.38 4.23 8.05
N GLU A 80 -4.17 3.66 8.95
CA GLU A 80 -4.33 4.16 10.32
C GLU A 80 -3.22 3.63 11.24
N GLU A 81 -2.70 2.44 10.96
CA GLU A 81 -1.75 1.75 11.83
C GLU A 81 -0.26 1.97 11.46
N LEU A 82 0.06 2.40 10.22
CA LEU A 82 1.43 2.68 9.76
C LEU A 82 1.82 4.16 9.87
#